data_AF-A0A7E5WVV8-F1
#
_entry.id   AF-A0A7E5WVV8-F1
#
_cell.length_a   1.000
_cell.length_b   1.000
_cell.length_c   1.000
_cell.angle_alpha   90.00
_cell.angle_beta   90.00
_cell.angle_gamma   90.00
#
_symmetry.space_group_name_H-M   'P 1'
#
loop_
_entity.id
_entity.type
_entity.pdbx_description
1 polymer ?
#
loop_
_entity_poly.entity_id
_entity_poly.type
_entity_poly.pdbx_seq_one_letter_code
_entity_poly.pdbx_strand_id
1 'polypeptide(L)'
;MTKPSYNAKCGHIKRPPHVLTINDDLNKTIANEYRALPLFEKTLFDYNYIKYYSLRTNDFLKCRWKSYMDSFAEREIAPFQFVNIRDFHFYNCVTRLIPKESMHTKTEFRYKLKPGPGVDFCGQMPIPHELLMKRGTQKPKYRGRKISQEETMPETDKRSLQKGVVKK
;
A
#
# COMPACT_ATOMS: atom_id res chain seq x y z
N MET A 1 -25.04 -13.38 7.49
CA MET A 1 -24.57 -13.35 6.09
C MET A 1 -23.25 -14.10 5.99
N THR A 2 -23.28 -15.35 5.53
CA THR A 2 -22.07 -16.14 5.24
C THR A 2 -21.44 -15.62 3.96
N LYS A 3 -20.17 -15.21 4.00
CA LYS A 3 -19.46 -14.76 2.80
C LYS A 3 -19.46 -15.91 1.78
N PRO A 4 -19.88 -15.70 0.53
CA PRO A 4 -19.80 -16.75 -0.49
C PRO A 4 -18.36 -17.25 -0.60
N SER A 5 -18.17 -18.55 -0.39
CA SER A 5 -16.87 -19.20 -0.45
C SER A 5 -16.51 -19.48 -1.91
N TYR A 6 -16.03 -18.45 -2.60
CA TYR A 6 -15.56 -18.55 -4.00
C TYR A 6 -14.36 -19.49 -4.18
N ASN A 7 -13.81 -20.03 -3.09
CA ASN A 7 -12.54 -20.77 -3.06
C ASN A 7 -12.69 -22.29 -3.21
N ALA A 8 -13.88 -22.88 -3.02
CA ALA A 8 -14.00 -24.33 -2.89
C ALA A 8 -13.74 -25.11 -4.20
N LYS A 9 -14.24 -24.63 -5.35
CA LYS A 9 -14.23 -25.40 -6.62
C LYS A 9 -12.83 -25.55 -7.24
N CYS A 10 -12.00 -24.51 -7.17
CA CYS A 10 -10.69 -24.48 -7.83
C CYS A 10 -9.50 -24.79 -6.88
N GLY A 11 -9.76 -25.27 -5.66
CA GLY A 11 -8.73 -25.48 -4.64
C GLY A 11 -7.70 -26.56 -4.99
N HIS A 12 -8.04 -27.50 -5.88
CA HIS A 12 -7.15 -28.58 -6.31
C HIS A 12 -6.09 -28.13 -7.32
N ILE A 13 -6.32 -27.02 -8.05
CA ILE A 13 -5.38 -26.51 -9.05
C ILE A 13 -4.37 -25.58 -8.35
N LYS A 14 -3.11 -26.00 -8.29
CA LYS A 14 -2.04 -25.15 -7.77
C LYS A 14 -1.55 -24.20 -8.86
N ARG A 15 -1.25 -22.95 -8.49
CA ARG A 15 -0.63 -21.99 -9.41
C ARG A 15 0.81 -22.46 -9.72
N PRO A 16 1.24 -22.49 -10.99
CA PRO A 16 2.63 -22.78 -11.32
C PRO A 16 3.54 -21.70 -10.70
N PRO A 17 4.70 -22.09 -10.11
CA PRO A 17 5.64 -21.13 -9.56
C PRO A 17 6.28 -20.29 -10.66
N HIS A 18 6.72 -19.09 -10.30
CA HIS A 18 7.53 -18.26 -11.19
C HIS A 18 8.86 -18.92 -11.46
N VAL A 19 9.11 -19.19 -12.74
CA VAL A 19 10.40 -19.70 -13.19
C VAL A 19 11.28 -18.49 -13.48
N LEU A 20 12.26 -18.25 -12.62
CA LEU A 20 13.27 -17.20 -12.79
C LEU A 20 14.44 -17.66 -13.66
N THR A 21 14.49 -18.94 -14.02
CA THR A 21 15.58 -19.48 -14.83
C THR A 21 15.40 -19.07 -16.29
N ILE A 22 16.43 -18.45 -16.82
CA ILE A 22 16.50 -18.02 -18.21
C ILE A 22 16.82 -19.24 -19.08
N ASN A 23 15.91 -19.61 -19.97
CA ASN A 23 16.15 -20.67 -20.96
C ASN A 23 16.81 -20.09 -22.22
N ASP A 24 17.66 -20.86 -22.89
CA ASP A 24 18.39 -20.41 -24.10
C ASP A 24 17.47 -20.01 -25.25
N ASP A 25 16.33 -20.68 -25.41
CA ASP A 25 15.35 -20.31 -26.45
C ASP A 25 14.66 -18.98 -26.14
N LEU A 26 14.44 -18.68 -24.85
CA LEU A 26 13.87 -17.43 -24.39
C LEU A 26 14.87 -16.29 -24.64
N ASN A 27 16.16 -16.53 -24.38
CA ASN A 27 17.24 -15.61 -24.74
C ASN A 27 17.28 -15.31 -26.23
N LYS A 28 17.09 -16.30 -27.10
CA LYS A 28 17.04 -16.07 -28.56
C LYS A 28 15.84 -15.19 -28.95
N THR A 29 14.67 -15.43 -28.36
CA THR A 29 13.50 -14.57 -28.62
C THR A 29 13.72 -13.13 -28.15
N ILE A 30 14.27 -12.94 -26.96
CA ILE A 30 14.59 -11.60 -26.44
C ILE A 30 15.67 -10.93 -27.31
N ALA A 31 16.73 -11.65 -27.67
CA ALA A 31 17.81 -11.11 -28.49
C ALA A 31 17.31 -10.62 -29.87
N ASN A 32 16.32 -11.30 -30.45
CA ASN A 32 15.73 -10.93 -31.73
C ASN A 32 14.78 -9.72 -31.64
N GLU A 33 14.14 -9.48 -30.49
CA GLU A 33 13.16 -8.40 -30.32
C GLU A 33 13.78 -7.06 -29.88
N TYR A 34 14.97 -7.02 -29.26
CA TYR A 34 15.47 -5.80 -28.62
C TYR A 34 16.64 -5.11 -29.34
N ARG A 35 16.31 -3.99 -30.01
CA ARG A 35 17.28 -2.97 -30.47
C ARG A 35 17.66 -1.94 -29.37
N ALA A 36 17.34 -2.18 -28.09
CA ALA A 36 17.76 -1.28 -27.00
C ALA A 36 17.91 -2.05 -25.68
N LEU A 37 19.12 -1.99 -25.13
CA LEU A 37 19.63 -2.76 -23.99
C LEU A 37 19.29 -2.30 -22.55
N PRO A 38 18.47 -1.27 -22.24
CA PRO A 38 18.25 -0.91 -20.83
C PRO A 38 17.03 -1.57 -20.15
N LEU A 39 16.36 -2.55 -20.76
CA LEU A 39 15.09 -3.09 -20.20
C LEU A 39 14.99 -4.62 -20.10
N PHE A 40 16.08 -5.38 -20.20
CA PHE A 40 16.02 -6.86 -20.16
C PHE A 40 15.23 -7.43 -18.97
N GLU A 41 15.41 -6.86 -17.77
CA GLU A 41 14.68 -7.31 -16.58
C GLU A 41 13.18 -7.04 -16.68
N LYS A 42 12.79 -5.88 -17.23
CA LYS A 42 11.39 -5.53 -17.46
C LYS A 42 10.77 -6.50 -18.46
N THR A 43 11.48 -6.85 -19.52
CA THR A 43 10.93 -7.68 -20.60
C THR A 43 10.81 -9.14 -20.17
N LEU A 44 11.77 -9.63 -19.39
CA LEU A 44 11.68 -10.91 -18.71
C LEU A 44 10.50 -10.95 -17.72
N PHE A 45 10.33 -9.87 -16.94
CA PHE A 45 9.20 -9.72 -16.03
C PHE A 45 7.85 -9.75 -16.78
N ASP A 46 7.72 -8.96 -17.85
CA ASP A 46 6.51 -8.89 -18.67
C ASP A 46 6.21 -10.24 -19.34
N TYR A 47 7.22 -10.93 -19.87
CA TYR A 47 7.07 -12.27 -20.44
C TYR A 47 6.57 -13.26 -19.40
N ASN A 48 7.20 -13.32 -18.22
CA ASN A 48 6.76 -14.19 -17.13
C ASN A 48 5.35 -13.84 -16.66
N TYR A 49 5.03 -12.54 -16.64
CA TYR A 49 3.69 -12.08 -16.30
C TYR A 49 2.65 -12.59 -17.30
N ILE A 50 2.88 -12.43 -18.60
CA ILE A 50 1.97 -12.93 -19.63
C ILE A 50 1.88 -14.46 -19.59
N LYS A 51 3.00 -15.15 -19.43
CA LYS A 51 3.06 -16.62 -19.45
C LYS A 51 2.36 -17.25 -18.25
N TYR A 52 2.51 -16.70 -17.04
CA TYR A 52 1.98 -17.31 -15.82
C TYR A 52 0.72 -16.63 -15.28
N TYR A 53 0.42 -15.39 -15.66
CA TYR A 53 -0.76 -14.65 -15.20
C TYR A 53 -1.77 -14.31 -16.29
N SER A 54 -1.61 -14.82 -17.52
CA SER A 54 -2.69 -14.72 -18.50
C SER A 54 -3.77 -15.79 -18.30
N LEU A 55 -5.00 -15.43 -18.62
CA LEU A 55 -6.13 -16.36 -18.70
C LEU A 55 -5.96 -17.44 -19.78
N ARG A 56 -5.06 -17.23 -20.76
CA ARG A 56 -4.84 -18.17 -21.87
C ARG A 56 -4.08 -19.41 -21.42
N THR A 57 -3.06 -19.22 -20.60
CA THR A 57 -2.13 -20.29 -20.17
C THR A 57 -2.42 -20.81 -18.78
N ASN A 58 -2.95 -19.99 -17.87
CA ASN A 58 -3.13 -20.37 -16.48
C ASN A 58 -4.52 -20.99 -16.22
N ASP A 59 -4.55 -22.31 -16.01
CA ASP A 59 -5.79 -23.05 -15.77
C ASP A 59 -6.47 -22.71 -14.45
N PHE A 60 -5.70 -22.34 -13.41
CA PHE A 60 -6.28 -21.85 -12.16
C PHE A 60 -7.08 -20.56 -12.38
N LEU A 61 -6.53 -19.62 -13.16
CA LEU A 61 -7.24 -18.39 -13.51
C LEU A 61 -8.46 -18.67 -14.38
N LYS A 62 -8.39 -19.60 -15.34
CA LYS A 62 -9.55 -20.02 -16.14
C LYS A 62 -10.67 -20.57 -15.25
N CYS A 63 -10.34 -21.45 -14.31
CA CYS A 63 -11.31 -22.02 -13.38
C CYS A 63 -11.98 -20.92 -12.55
N ARG A 64 -11.18 -19.97 -12.02
CA ARG A 64 -11.69 -18.82 -11.27
C ARG A 64 -12.58 -17.91 -12.10
N TRP A 65 -12.20 -17.66 -13.35
CA TRP A 65 -12.98 -16.86 -14.27
C TRP A 65 -14.33 -17.50 -14.60
N LYS A 66 -14.35 -18.81 -14.86
CA LYS A 66 -15.61 -19.55 -15.06
C LYS A 66 -16.51 -19.47 -13.82
N SER A 67 -15.96 -19.77 -12.64
CA SER A 67 -16.69 -19.62 -11.37
C SER A 67 -17.22 -18.20 -11.15
N TYR A 68 -16.45 -17.19 -11.55
CA TYR A 68 -16.87 -15.79 -11.52
C TYR A 68 -18.06 -15.54 -12.47
N MET A 69 -18.00 -16.04 -13.70
CA MET A 69 -19.06 -15.90 -14.70
C MET A 69 -20.35 -16.64 -14.30
N ASP A 70 -20.22 -17.86 -13.77
CA ASP A 70 -21.35 -18.66 -13.30
C ASP A 70 -22.09 -17.93 -12.16
N SER A 71 -21.34 -17.32 -11.25
CA SER A 71 -21.88 -16.52 -10.13
C SER A 71 -22.21 -15.08 -10.49
N PHE A 72 -22.07 -14.67 -11.75
CA PHE A 72 -22.26 -13.27 -12.14
C PHE A 72 -23.74 -12.87 -12.07
N ALA A 73 -24.65 -13.76 -12.50
CA ALA A 73 -26.08 -13.51 -12.52
C ALA A 73 -26.71 -13.42 -11.12
N GLU A 74 -26.16 -14.14 -10.15
CA GLU A 74 -26.66 -14.20 -8.77
C GLU A 74 -26.19 -13.01 -7.90
N ARG A 75 -25.35 -12.11 -8.44
CA ARG A 75 -24.83 -10.99 -7.66
C ARG A 75 -25.85 -9.87 -7.59
N GLU A 76 -26.14 -9.47 -6.36
CA GLU A 76 -26.76 -8.19 -6.10
C GLU A 76 -25.82 -7.08 -6.59
N ILE A 77 -26.25 -6.38 -7.65
CA ILE A 77 -25.54 -5.19 -8.15
C ILE A 77 -25.74 -4.11 -7.10
N ALA A 78 -24.83 -4.04 -6.14
CA ALA A 78 -24.75 -2.89 -5.26
C ALA A 78 -24.36 -1.68 -6.12
N PRO A 79 -25.10 -0.56 -6.05
CA PRO A 79 -24.69 0.65 -6.75
C PRO A 79 -23.28 1.03 -6.28
N PHE A 80 -22.39 1.35 -7.21
CA PHE A 80 -21.07 1.82 -6.86
C PHE A 80 -21.21 3.15 -6.11
N GLN A 81 -21.01 3.12 -4.81
CA GLN A 81 -20.98 4.33 -4.01
C GLN A 81 -19.59 4.93 -4.13
N PHE A 82 -19.47 5.99 -4.92
CA PHE A 82 -18.27 6.81 -4.90
C PHE A 82 -18.12 7.38 -3.49
N VAL A 83 -16.99 7.05 -2.86
CA VAL A 83 -16.61 7.67 -1.60
C VAL A 83 -16.50 9.18 -1.83
N ASN A 84 -17.15 9.97 -0.97
CA ASN A 84 -17.03 11.42 -1.07
C ASN A 84 -15.56 11.81 -0.87
N ILE A 85 -14.98 12.52 -1.83
CA ILE A 85 -13.56 12.96 -1.81
C ILE A 85 -13.25 13.73 -0.52
N ARG A 86 -14.24 14.44 0.02
CA ARG A 86 -14.14 15.24 1.24
C ARG A 86 -13.89 14.41 2.50
N ASP A 87 -14.27 13.13 2.49
CA ASP A 87 -14.10 12.21 3.62
C ASP A 87 -12.75 11.48 3.55
N PHE A 88 -11.97 11.74 2.50
CA PHE A 88 -10.66 11.17 2.28
C PHE A 88 -9.59 12.06 2.93
N HIS A 89 -8.99 11.55 4.00
CA HIS A 89 -8.01 12.27 4.79
C HIS A 89 -6.61 11.71 4.57
N PHE A 90 -5.64 12.61 4.43
CA PHE A 90 -4.22 12.27 4.45
C PHE A 90 -3.67 12.53 5.84
N TYR A 91 -3.38 11.47 6.59
CA TYR A 91 -2.86 11.56 7.95
C TYR A 91 -1.62 10.69 8.11
N ASN A 92 -0.50 11.27 8.57
CA ASN A 92 0.78 10.58 8.75
C ASN A 92 1.23 9.80 7.51
N CYS A 93 1.15 10.42 6.33
CA CYS A 93 1.51 9.81 5.05
C CYS A 93 0.66 8.58 4.65
N VAL A 94 -0.48 8.36 5.31
CA VAL A 94 -1.40 7.28 4.99
C VAL A 94 -2.76 7.87 4.66
N THR A 95 -3.33 7.41 3.56
CA THR A 95 -4.66 7.83 3.13
C THR A 95 -5.73 6.98 3.82
N ARG A 96 -6.66 7.66 4.50
CA ARG A 96 -7.70 7.04 5.32
C ARG A 96 -9.05 7.65 4.99
N LEU A 97 -10.09 6.82 4.96
CA LEU A 97 -11.48 7.27 4.82
C LEU A 97 -12.09 7.48 6.21
N ILE A 98 -12.31 8.75 6.61
CA ILE A 98 -12.81 9.11 7.94
C ILE A 98 -13.95 10.14 7.82
N PRO A 99 -15.17 9.73 7.42
CA PRO A 99 -16.28 10.66 7.17
C PRO A 99 -16.73 11.45 8.41
N LYS A 100 -16.46 10.92 9.62
CA LYS A 100 -16.75 11.60 10.89
C LYS A 100 -15.87 12.83 11.15
N GLU A 101 -14.70 12.93 10.50
CA GLU A 101 -13.76 14.03 10.69
C GLU A 101 -13.82 15.08 9.58
N SER A 102 -14.65 14.82 8.56
CA SER A 102 -14.92 15.73 7.44
C SER A 102 -15.29 17.12 7.98
N MET A 103 -14.71 18.17 7.40
CA MET A 103 -15.01 19.55 7.82
C MET A 103 -16.50 19.88 7.70
N HIS A 104 -17.20 19.20 6.80
CA HIS A 104 -18.61 19.44 6.52
C HIS A 104 -19.56 18.84 7.57
N THR A 105 -19.13 17.81 8.31
CA THR A 105 -19.92 17.23 9.40
C THR A 105 -19.69 17.94 10.73
N LYS A 106 -18.60 18.72 10.85
CA LYS A 106 -18.35 19.55 12.03
C LYS A 106 -19.28 20.75 12.03
N THR A 107 -20.09 20.87 13.08
CA THR A 107 -20.91 22.05 13.30
C THR A 107 -20.02 23.25 13.64
N GLU A 108 -19.78 24.14 12.68
CA GLU A 108 -19.09 25.40 12.95
C GLU A 108 -20.02 26.34 13.72
N PHE A 109 -19.68 26.59 14.99
CA PHE A 109 -20.39 27.57 15.82
C PHE A 109 -19.83 28.99 15.70
N ARG A 110 -18.72 29.18 14.97
CA ARG A 110 -18.00 30.46 14.85
C ARG A 110 -18.88 31.60 14.33
N TYR A 111 -19.83 31.29 13.46
CA TYR A 111 -20.72 32.26 12.81
C TYR A 111 -22.17 32.23 13.32
N LYS A 112 -22.47 31.45 14.36
CA LYS A 112 -23.83 31.34 14.93
C LYS A 112 -24.07 32.24 16.13
N LEU A 113 -23.03 32.87 16.66
CA LEU A 113 -23.15 33.82 17.76
C LEU A 113 -23.59 35.18 17.20
N LYS A 114 -24.64 35.75 17.80
CA LYS A 114 -25.03 37.13 17.50
C LYS A 114 -23.87 38.05 17.92
N PRO A 115 -23.58 39.13 17.15
CA PRO A 115 -22.59 40.11 17.56
C PRO A 115 -22.96 40.64 18.95
N GLY A 116 -22.01 40.56 19.87
CA GLY A 116 -22.19 40.86 21.28
C GLY A 116 -20.84 41.21 21.92
N PRO A 117 -20.81 41.61 23.19
CA PRO A 117 -19.56 42.01 23.85
C PRO A 117 -18.52 40.87 23.76
N GLY A 118 -17.42 41.10 23.02
CA GLY A 118 -16.36 40.09 22.77
C GLY A 118 -16.55 39.21 21.52
N VAL A 119 -17.52 39.51 20.66
CA VAL A 119 -17.78 38.80 19.39
C VAL A 119 -18.02 39.82 18.28
N ASP A 120 -17.05 39.99 17.38
CA ASP A 120 -17.18 40.87 16.21
C ASP A 120 -18.03 40.21 15.11
N PHE A 121 -18.35 40.97 14.05
CA PHE A 121 -19.04 40.46 12.85
C PHE A 121 -18.31 39.28 12.18
N CYS A 122 -17.00 39.16 12.43
CA CYS A 122 -16.14 38.08 11.95
C CYS A 122 -16.07 36.88 12.93
N GLY A 123 -16.82 36.90 14.03
CA GLY A 123 -16.85 35.87 15.08
C GLY A 123 -16.06 36.25 16.34
N GLN A 124 -15.86 35.28 17.25
CA GLN A 124 -15.05 35.49 18.45
C GLN A 124 -13.59 35.74 18.08
N MET A 125 -13.10 36.95 18.35
CA MET A 125 -11.67 37.24 18.36
C MET A 125 -11.11 36.73 19.70
N PRO A 126 -10.08 35.87 19.71
CA PRO A 126 -9.51 35.41 20.98
C PRO A 126 -9.02 36.62 21.77
N ILE A 127 -9.42 36.71 23.04
CA ILE A 127 -9.01 37.79 23.94
C ILE A 127 -7.47 37.79 23.99
N PRO A 128 -6.78 38.94 23.82
CA PRO A 128 -5.31 38.97 23.74
C PRO A 128 -4.58 38.28 24.90
N HIS A 129 -5.19 38.23 26.09
CA HIS A 129 -4.67 37.49 27.23
C HIS A 129 -4.72 35.96 27.04
N GLU A 130 -5.73 35.42 26.35
CA GLU A 130 -5.82 33.98 26.02
C GLU A 130 -4.78 33.55 24.99
N LEU A 131 -4.38 34.45 24.07
CA LEU A 131 -3.29 34.23 23.12
C LEU A 131 -1.95 34.02 23.83
N LEU A 132 -1.72 34.72 24.94
CA LEU A 132 -0.52 34.57 25.77
C LEU A 132 -0.57 33.32 26.64
N MET A 133 -1.74 32.93 27.16
CA MET A 133 -1.88 31.72 27.99
C MET A 133 -1.86 30.40 27.21
N LYS A 134 -2.26 30.38 25.93
CA LYS A 134 -2.17 29.17 25.09
C LYS A 134 -0.78 28.89 24.51
N ARG A 135 0.16 29.84 24.58
CA ARG A 135 1.61 29.58 24.40
C ARG A 135 2.25 29.03 25.68
N GLY A 136 1.52 28.17 26.40
CA GLY A 136 2.08 27.46 27.53
C GLY A 136 3.35 26.72 27.11
N THR A 137 4.43 26.95 27.85
CA THR A 137 5.71 26.24 27.78
C THR A 137 5.57 24.77 28.20
N GLN A 138 4.62 24.04 27.63
CA GLN A 138 4.63 22.59 27.72
C GLN A 138 5.74 22.10 26.79
N LYS A 139 6.96 22.04 27.33
CA LYS A 139 8.05 21.29 26.70
C LYS A 139 7.47 19.90 26.39
N PRO A 140 7.56 19.43 25.13
CA PRO A 140 7.08 18.10 24.80
C PRO A 140 7.78 17.12 25.75
N LYS A 141 7.00 16.41 26.57
CA LYS A 141 7.54 15.29 27.35
C LYS A 141 7.99 14.26 26.33
N TYR A 142 9.29 14.22 26.06
CA TYR A 142 9.91 13.18 25.25
C TYR A 142 9.61 11.85 25.96
N ARG A 143 8.60 11.12 25.48
CA ARG A 143 8.40 9.74 25.90
C ARG A 143 9.57 9.00 25.30
N GLY A 144 10.60 8.76 26.12
CA GLY A 144 11.75 7.95 25.76
C GLY A 144 11.23 6.66 25.14
N ARG A 145 11.45 6.50 23.83
CA ARG A 145 11.21 5.25 23.13
C ARG A 145 12.22 4.29 23.76
N LYS A 146 11.77 3.36 24.60
CA LYS A 146 12.57 2.19 24.96
C LYS A 146 12.84 1.45 23.66
N ILE A 147 13.99 1.73 23.06
CA ILE A 147 14.58 0.89 22.04
C ILE A 147 15.00 -0.35 22.84
N SER A 148 14.19 -1.41 22.77
CA SER A 148 14.63 -2.75 23.12
C SER A 148 15.71 -3.13 22.11
N GLN A 149 16.96 -2.83 22.47
CA GLN A 149 18.12 -3.48 21.88
C GLN A 149 18.17 -4.88 22.47
N GLU A 150 17.56 -5.83 21.78
CA GLU A 150 17.84 -7.24 22.00
C GLU A 150 17.49 -8.02 20.72
N GLU A 151 18.27 -7.79 19.66
CA GLU A 151 18.54 -8.84 18.67
C GLU A 151 20.05 -8.84 18.40
N THR A 152 20.69 -9.75 19.13
CA THR A 152 21.99 -10.38 18.89
C THR A 152 22.42 -10.38 17.42
N MET A 153 23.53 -9.69 17.14
CA MET A 153 24.33 -9.96 15.94
C MET A 153 25.11 -11.26 16.13
N PRO A 154 25.14 -12.18 15.15
CA PRO A 154 26.08 -13.29 15.17
C PRO A 154 27.50 -12.77 14.93
N GLU A 155 28.34 -13.15 15.87
CA GLU A 155 29.78 -12.96 15.96
C GLU A 155 30.49 -13.76 14.85
N THR A 156 31.35 -13.05 14.11
CA THR A 156 32.56 -13.55 13.41
C THR A 156 32.44 -14.71 12.43
N ASP A 157 32.83 -14.43 11.18
CA ASP A 157 33.78 -15.33 10.50
C ASP A 157 34.84 -14.51 9.74
N LYS A 158 36.00 -14.35 10.38
CA LYS A 158 37.25 -13.82 9.81
C LYS A 158 38.28 -14.94 9.85
N ARG A 159 38.36 -15.75 8.80
CA ARG A 159 39.45 -16.67 8.40
C ARG A 159 39.08 -17.06 6.96
N SER A 160 39.85 -16.88 5.89
CA SER A 160 41.29 -17.00 5.74
C SER A 160 41.72 -16.31 4.43
N LEU A 161 42.49 -15.23 4.54
CA LEU A 161 43.38 -14.75 3.49
C LEU A 161 44.73 -15.42 3.74
N GLN A 162 44.91 -16.65 3.23
CA GLN A 162 46.24 -17.25 3.12
C GLN A 162 46.80 -16.98 1.73
N LYS A 163 47.86 -16.17 1.75
CA LYS A 163 48.74 -15.86 0.63
C LYS A 163 49.45 -17.14 0.20
N GLY A 164 49.18 -17.60 -1.02
CA GLY A 164 50.05 -18.52 -1.74
C GLY A 164 51.07 -17.72 -2.54
N VAL A 165 52.23 -17.45 -1.95
CA VAL A 165 53.46 -17.07 -2.66
C VAL A 165 54.20 -18.37 -2.95
N VAL A 166 54.32 -18.76 -4.22
CA VAL A 166 55.38 -19.67 -4.64
C VAL A 166 56.21 -18.96 -5.70
N LYS A 167 57.49 -18.80 -5.37
CA LYS A 167 58.55 -18.24 -6.19
C LYS A 167 59.15 -19.34 -7.07
N LYS A 168 59.50 -18.91 -8.30
CA LYS A 168 60.55 -19.40 -9.22
C LYS A 168 60.49 -20.84 -9.69
#